data_AF-R6P6Y7-F1
#
_entry.id   AF-R6P6Y7-F1
#
_cell.length_a   1.000
_cell.length_b   1.000
_cell.length_c   1.000
_cell.angle_alpha   90.00
_cell.angle_beta   90.00
_cell.angle_gamma   90.00
#
_symmetry.space_group_name_H-M   'P 1'
#
loop_
_entity.id
_entity.type
_entity.pdbx_description
1 polymer ?
#
loop_
_entity_poly.entity_id
_entity_poly.type
_entity_poly.pdbx_seq_one_letter_code
_entity_poly.pdbx_strand_id
1 'polypeptide(L)'
;MSKNSLTLTVVANMTSNYSENLGNIASVQKVFKKGKIYSMRSRESLKNAIMVQSGMYDDLQTQVDGAAQKLVNDEVTAATTRALEGGYLSTKGTTYVRNSSFYLTDAISCDEFVNETRFHNNLYLATNRAKALGISVQEGTGKGNEVGLMPFQYEYDKSLKVYSMTIDLTMIGKDSNFDTEEALNEEKAKRVISLIDAVENLSLVVRGNLDNAEPLFVVGGLSERKTHYFENVVNVKANKLIISDDLKDKINKGFRVGFLKGMTFENESEIVEKLKPISVSDFFDDLRSDVKAYYGC
;
A
#
# COMPACT_ATOMS: atom_id res chain seq x y z
N MET A 1 -13.73 -20.42 -17.22
CA MET A 1 -13.72 -20.72 -15.77
C MET A 1 -14.38 -19.54 -15.05
N SER A 2 -14.76 -19.64 -13.77
CA SER A 2 -15.33 -18.47 -13.06
C SER A 2 -14.23 -17.46 -12.71
N LYS A 3 -14.50 -16.17 -12.90
CA LYS A 3 -13.59 -15.07 -12.54
C LYS A 3 -13.63 -14.81 -11.03
N ASN A 4 -12.98 -15.67 -10.25
CA ASN A 4 -13.04 -15.71 -8.79
C ASN A 4 -12.03 -14.81 -8.07
N SER A 5 -11.41 -13.86 -8.77
CA SER A 5 -10.46 -12.93 -8.19
C SER A 5 -10.55 -11.57 -8.85
N LEU A 6 -10.16 -10.52 -8.13
CA LEU A 6 -9.91 -9.19 -8.68
C LEU A 6 -8.40 -8.93 -8.63
N THR A 7 -7.79 -8.48 -9.72
CA THR A 7 -6.36 -8.19 -9.76
C THR A 7 -6.11 -6.81 -10.34
N LEU A 8 -5.23 -6.04 -9.70
CA LEU A 8 -4.77 -4.72 -10.11
C LEU A 8 -3.24 -4.70 -10.13
N THR A 9 -2.65 -3.94 -11.03
CA THR A 9 -1.26 -3.49 -10.94
C THR A 9 -1.22 -1.99 -11.15
N VAL A 10 -0.62 -1.30 -10.20
CA VAL A 10 -0.67 0.14 -10.03
C VAL A 10 0.73 0.69 -10.16
N VAL A 11 0.87 1.77 -10.92
CA VAL A 11 2.03 2.66 -10.88
C VAL A 11 1.58 3.95 -10.21
N ALA A 12 2.23 4.31 -9.11
CA ALA A 12 1.94 5.52 -8.33
C ALA A 12 3.23 6.20 -7.90
N ASN A 13 3.17 7.51 -7.64
CA ASN A 13 4.28 8.23 -7.04
C ASN A 13 4.19 8.10 -5.52
N MET A 14 5.13 7.40 -4.88
CA MET A 14 5.00 7.01 -3.48
C MET A 14 6.28 7.29 -2.70
N THR A 15 6.13 7.82 -1.49
CA THR A 15 7.23 7.90 -0.53
C THR A 15 7.52 6.52 0.03
N SER A 16 8.80 6.15 0.02
CA SER A 16 9.27 4.88 0.57
C SER A 16 9.01 4.77 2.07
N ASN A 17 8.83 3.53 2.53
CA ASN A 17 8.77 3.27 3.96
C ASN A 17 10.18 3.29 4.57
N TYR A 18 10.28 3.52 5.87
CA TYR A 18 11.54 3.54 6.59
C TYR A 18 11.79 2.20 7.29
N SER A 19 13.05 1.79 7.32
CA SER A 19 13.52 0.69 8.16
C SER A 19 13.55 1.14 9.63
N GLU A 20 13.89 0.21 10.53
CA GLU A 20 14.22 0.56 11.91
C GLU A 20 15.35 1.60 11.95
N ASN A 21 15.26 2.53 12.89
CA ASN A 21 16.24 3.61 13.04
C ASN A 21 17.43 3.15 13.87
N LEU A 22 18.63 3.63 13.52
CA LEU A 22 19.82 3.51 14.36
C LEU A 22 20.15 4.90 14.93
N GLY A 23 19.77 5.12 16.20
CA GLY A 23 19.86 6.44 16.82
C GLY A 23 19.07 7.49 16.03
N ASN A 24 19.75 8.55 15.57
CA ASN A 24 19.15 9.64 14.80
C ASN A 24 19.27 9.47 13.27
N ILE A 25 19.65 8.29 12.81
CA ILE A 25 19.79 7.95 11.39
C ILE A 25 18.65 7.03 10.97
N ALA A 26 17.99 7.39 9.88
CA ALA A 26 16.94 6.58 9.27
C ALA A 26 17.25 6.25 7.81
N SER A 27 17.07 4.98 7.45
CA SER A 27 17.20 4.50 6.07
C SER A 27 15.81 4.20 5.52
N VAL A 28 15.60 4.46 4.23
CA VAL A 28 14.45 3.90 3.54
C VAL A 28 14.63 2.39 3.38
N GLN A 29 13.52 1.65 3.30
CA GLN A 29 13.52 0.23 2.96
C GLN A 29 13.97 0.05 1.51
N LYS A 30 14.77 -0.99 1.26
CA LYS A 30 15.39 -1.25 -0.04
C LYS A 30 15.36 -2.74 -0.38
N VAL A 31 15.41 -3.04 -1.67
CA VAL A 31 15.57 -4.39 -2.21
C VAL A 31 16.69 -4.41 -3.25
N PHE A 32 17.49 -5.48 -3.26
CA PHE A 32 18.49 -5.71 -4.28
C PHE A 32 17.91 -6.58 -5.40
N LYS A 33 17.93 -6.08 -6.64
CA LYS A 33 17.37 -6.78 -7.81
C LYS A 33 18.21 -6.46 -9.04
N LYS A 34 18.51 -7.47 -9.87
CA LYS A 34 19.24 -7.30 -11.15
C LYS A 34 20.53 -6.46 -11.03
N GLY A 35 21.28 -6.64 -9.94
CA GLY A 35 22.55 -5.93 -9.71
C GLY A 35 22.42 -4.49 -9.18
N LYS A 36 21.20 -4.02 -8.90
CA LYS A 36 20.93 -2.65 -8.45
C LYS A 36 20.10 -2.65 -7.17
N ILE A 37 20.15 -1.53 -6.44
CA ILE A 37 19.35 -1.30 -5.25
C ILE A 37 18.14 -0.44 -5.64
N TYR A 38 16.96 -0.82 -5.16
CA TYR A 38 15.72 -0.08 -5.37
C TYR A 38 15.11 0.23 -4.02
N SER A 39 14.62 1.44 -3.85
CA SER A 39 13.80 1.79 -2.69
C SER A 39 12.42 1.15 -2.80
N MET A 40 11.80 0.86 -1.65
CA MET A 40 10.51 0.21 -1.61
C MET A 40 9.64 0.68 -0.46
N ARG A 41 8.35 0.41 -0.61
CA ARG A 41 7.41 0.32 0.51
C ARG A 41 6.98 -1.13 0.61
N SER A 42 7.20 -1.75 1.77
CA SER A 42 6.87 -3.16 1.93
C SER A 42 5.37 -3.41 1.79
N ARG A 43 5.01 -4.62 1.35
CA ARG A 43 3.63 -5.08 1.26
C ARG A 43 2.89 -5.00 2.59
N GLU A 44 3.57 -5.18 3.72
CA GLU A 44 2.98 -5.06 5.06
C GLU A 44 2.63 -3.60 5.38
N SER A 45 3.53 -2.66 5.07
CA SER A 45 3.27 -1.22 5.24
C SER A 45 2.13 -0.76 4.34
N LEU A 46 2.10 -1.23 3.08
CA LEU A 46 1.03 -0.90 2.13
C LEU A 46 -0.30 -1.52 2.55
N LYS A 47 -0.30 -2.77 2.99
CA LYS A 47 -1.49 -3.45 3.54
C LYS A 47 -2.05 -2.68 4.73
N ASN A 48 -1.20 -2.26 5.66
CA ASN A 48 -1.63 -1.48 6.81
C ASN A 48 -2.27 -0.15 6.40
N ALA A 49 -1.64 0.60 5.48
CA ALA A 49 -2.20 1.85 4.98
C ALA A 49 -3.57 1.66 4.33
N ILE A 50 -3.71 0.65 3.47
CA ILE A 50 -4.99 0.32 2.81
C ILE A 50 -6.04 -0.06 3.85
N MET A 51 -5.73 -0.94 4.82
CA MET A 51 -6.69 -1.40 5.83
C MET A 51 -7.17 -0.27 6.76
N VAL A 52 -6.28 0.66 7.12
CA VAL A 52 -6.64 1.85 7.90
C VAL A 52 -7.52 2.78 7.06
N GLN A 53 -7.09 3.13 5.85
CA GLN A 53 -7.82 4.08 5.01
C GLN A 53 -9.18 3.54 4.53
N SER A 54 -9.30 2.23 4.33
CA SER A 54 -10.56 1.58 3.97
C SER A 54 -11.53 1.43 5.15
N GLY A 55 -11.14 1.79 6.38
CA GLY A 55 -11.92 1.53 7.60
C GLY A 55 -12.02 0.05 7.96
N MET A 56 -11.21 -0.81 7.35
CA MET A 56 -11.26 -2.26 7.60
C MET A 56 -10.65 -2.62 8.96
N TYR A 57 -9.89 -1.72 9.58
CA TYR A 57 -9.42 -1.87 10.95
C TYR A 57 -10.29 -1.19 12.00
N ASP A 58 -11.42 -0.57 11.63
CA ASP A 58 -12.30 0.12 12.58
C ASP A 58 -12.92 -0.83 13.61
N ASP A 59 -13.10 -2.11 13.24
CA ASP A 59 -13.61 -3.17 14.11
C ASP A 59 -12.50 -4.09 14.67
N LEU A 60 -11.23 -3.71 14.52
CA LEU A 60 -10.10 -4.52 14.98
C LEU A 60 -10.10 -4.64 16.51
N GLN A 61 -10.25 -5.88 16.97
CA GLN A 61 -10.03 -6.24 18.36
C GLN A 61 -8.70 -6.98 18.53
N THR A 62 -8.04 -6.77 19.67
CA THR A 62 -6.73 -7.38 19.97
C THR A 62 -6.73 -8.05 21.33
N GLN A 63 -5.82 -9.01 21.49
CA GLN A 63 -5.52 -9.65 22.76
C GLN A 63 -4.01 -9.83 22.90
N VAL A 64 -3.55 -10.04 24.13
CA VAL A 64 -2.14 -10.29 24.44
C VAL A 64 -1.94 -11.73 24.88
N ASP A 65 -0.95 -12.40 24.28
CA ASP A 65 -0.44 -13.72 24.69
C ASP A 65 1.04 -13.83 24.30
N GLY A 66 1.93 -13.36 25.17
CA GLY A 66 3.35 -13.12 24.87
C GLY A 66 3.60 -11.93 23.93
N ALA A 67 2.80 -11.80 22.87
CA ALA A 67 2.76 -10.67 21.95
C ALA A 67 1.31 -10.20 21.71
N ALA A 68 1.15 -8.96 21.24
CA ALA A 68 -0.14 -8.47 20.78
C ALA A 68 -0.53 -9.18 19.46
N GLN A 69 -1.74 -9.72 19.43
CA GLN A 69 -2.30 -10.40 18.26
C GLN A 69 -3.77 -10.03 18.07
N LYS A 70 -4.32 -10.29 16.88
CA LYS A 70 -5.75 -10.09 16.61
C LYS A 70 -6.57 -11.03 17.50
N LEU A 71 -7.65 -10.53 18.08
CA LEU A 71 -8.60 -11.37 18.80
C LEU A 71 -9.36 -12.21 17.77
N VAL A 72 -9.41 -13.52 18.00
CA VAL A 72 -10.16 -14.46 17.16
C VAL A 72 -10.77 -15.52 18.07
N ASN A 73 -12.07 -15.76 17.92
CA ASN A 73 -12.86 -16.76 18.64
C ASN A 73 -14.16 -17.04 17.86
N ASP A 74 -15.07 -17.83 18.41
CA ASP A 74 -16.33 -18.21 17.74
C ASP A 74 -17.23 -17.02 17.37
N GLU A 75 -17.07 -15.86 18.03
CA GLU A 75 -17.86 -14.64 17.77
C GLU A 75 -17.09 -13.65 16.86
N VAL A 76 -15.76 -13.64 16.96
CA VAL A 76 -14.84 -12.73 16.26
C VAL A 76 -14.08 -13.52 15.20
N THR A 77 -14.70 -13.65 14.02
CA THR A 77 -14.16 -14.39 12.87
C THR A 77 -14.04 -13.48 11.65
N ALA A 78 -13.38 -13.94 10.58
CA ALA A 78 -13.34 -13.17 9.34
C ALA A 78 -14.73 -13.00 8.67
N ALA A 79 -15.75 -13.78 9.06
CA ALA A 79 -17.11 -13.54 8.62
C ALA A 79 -17.72 -12.31 9.32
N THR A 80 -17.49 -12.15 10.63
CA THR A 80 -18.10 -11.08 11.44
C THR A 80 -17.25 -9.81 11.54
N THR A 81 -15.94 -9.92 11.36
CA THR A 81 -14.96 -8.85 11.63
C THR A 81 -14.10 -8.57 10.40
N ARG A 82 -14.21 -7.36 9.84
CA ARG A 82 -13.52 -6.91 8.63
C ARG A 82 -12.00 -6.90 8.80
N ALA A 83 -11.50 -6.54 9.98
CA ALA A 83 -10.07 -6.49 10.28
C ALA A 83 -9.33 -7.82 10.07
N LEU A 84 -10.05 -8.94 10.09
CA LEU A 84 -9.52 -10.28 9.90
C LEU A 84 -9.33 -10.67 8.42
N GLU A 85 -9.83 -9.88 7.45
CA GLU A 85 -9.57 -10.07 6.01
C GLU A 85 -8.07 -9.95 5.67
N GLY A 86 -7.32 -9.19 6.47
CA GLY A 86 -5.87 -9.09 6.39
C GLY A 86 -5.13 -10.39 6.73
N GLY A 87 -5.84 -11.44 7.15
CA GLY A 87 -5.30 -12.69 7.68
C GLY A 87 -4.96 -12.58 9.17
N TYR A 88 -4.78 -13.73 9.82
CA TYR A 88 -4.36 -13.80 11.22
C TYR A 88 -3.63 -15.12 11.51
N LEU A 89 -2.82 -15.06 12.57
CA LEU A 89 -2.27 -16.19 13.30
C LEU A 89 -2.70 -15.99 14.75
N SER A 90 -3.54 -16.89 15.27
CA SER A 90 -3.91 -16.91 16.69
C SER A 90 -3.15 -18.04 17.36
N THR A 91 -2.40 -17.75 18.42
CA THR A 91 -1.62 -18.76 19.17
C THR A 91 -2.21 -19.06 20.55
N LYS A 92 -3.25 -18.32 20.96
CA LYS A 92 -3.84 -18.47 22.30
C LYS A 92 -4.79 -19.66 22.33
N GLY A 93 -4.38 -20.73 23.01
CA GLY A 93 -5.14 -21.99 23.03
C GLY A 93 -4.90 -22.80 21.77
N THR A 94 -5.94 -23.00 20.96
CA THR A 94 -5.81 -23.66 19.65
C THR A 94 -5.16 -22.72 18.65
N THR A 95 -4.12 -23.20 17.97
CA THR A 95 -3.47 -22.41 16.92
C THR A 95 -4.36 -22.38 15.68
N TYR A 96 -4.80 -21.19 15.29
CA TYR A 96 -5.56 -20.96 14.06
C TYR A 96 -4.74 -20.11 13.09
N VAL A 97 -4.74 -20.53 11.83
CA VAL A 97 -4.11 -19.80 10.72
C VAL A 97 -5.17 -19.49 9.69
N ARG A 98 -5.30 -18.22 9.32
CA ARG A 98 -6.10 -17.81 8.17
C ARG A 98 -5.27 -16.91 7.28
N ASN A 99 -5.11 -17.34 6.02
CA ASN A 99 -4.50 -16.50 5.01
C ASN A 99 -5.33 -15.25 4.75
N SER A 100 -4.69 -14.20 4.26
CA SER A 100 -5.41 -12.98 3.89
C SER A 100 -6.31 -13.21 2.68
N SER A 101 -7.44 -12.51 2.62
CA SER A 101 -8.31 -12.52 1.45
C SER A 101 -7.80 -11.64 0.32
N PHE A 102 -6.77 -10.81 0.58
CA PHE A 102 -6.10 -10.02 -0.43
C PHE A 102 -4.58 -9.97 -0.21
N TYR A 103 -3.87 -9.91 -1.32
CA TYR A 103 -2.43 -10.04 -1.41
C TYR A 103 -1.86 -8.82 -2.10
N LEU A 104 -0.66 -8.41 -1.67
CA LEU A 104 0.08 -7.29 -2.20
C LEU A 104 1.51 -7.72 -2.46
N THR A 105 2.10 -7.23 -3.55
CA THR A 105 3.56 -7.19 -3.69
C THR A 105 4.11 -6.01 -2.90
N ASP A 106 5.43 -5.98 -2.72
CA ASP A 106 6.09 -4.72 -2.35
C ASP A 106 5.85 -3.68 -3.45
N ALA A 107 5.73 -2.41 -3.07
CA ALA A 107 5.80 -1.31 -4.02
C ALA A 107 7.27 -0.96 -4.22
N ILE A 108 7.81 -1.30 -5.39
CA ILE A 108 9.23 -1.16 -5.71
C ILE A 108 9.42 0.00 -6.68
N SER A 109 10.44 0.83 -6.43
CA SER A 109 10.83 1.92 -7.33
C SER A 109 11.12 1.43 -8.75
N CYS A 110 10.67 2.21 -9.72
CA CYS A 110 10.93 1.97 -11.14
C CYS A 110 12.40 2.22 -11.50
N ASP A 111 13.03 3.16 -10.79
CA ASP A 111 14.41 3.57 -10.99
C ASP A 111 15.28 3.19 -9.79
N GLU A 112 16.58 3.09 -10.04
CA GLU A 112 17.55 2.73 -9.01
C GLU A 112 17.58 3.77 -7.89
N PHE A 113 17.79 3.30 -6.66
CA PHE A 113 17.90 4.19 -5.52
C PHE A 113 19.20 4.99 -5.59
N VAL A 114 19.05 6.30 -5.68
CA VAL A 114 20.13 7.26 -5.48
C VAL A 114 20.00 7.79 -4.06
N ASN A 115 21.07 7.65 -3.27
CA ASN A 115 21.03 8.06 -1.87
C ASN A 115 20.91 9.60 -1.75
N GLU A 116 19.73 10.07 -1.35
CA GLU A 116 19.49 11.47 -0.97
C GLU A 116 19.41 11.57 0.56
N THR A 117 20.52 11.95 1.20
CA THR A 117 20.56 12.19 2.65
C THR A 117 20.07 13.60 2.98
N ARG A 118 19.04 13.68 3.82
CA ARG A 118 18.56 14.95 4.38
C ARG A 118 19.01 15.11 5.81
N PHE A 119 19.50 16.29 6.14
CA PHE A 119 19.86 16.67 7.50
C PHE A 119 18.82 17.65 8.04
N HIS A 120 18.31 17.35 9.22
CA HIS A 120 17.35 18.17 9.92
C HIS A 120 17.75 18.27 11.39
N ASN A 121 17.08 19.16 12.11
CA ASN A 121 17.25 19.31 13.55
C ASN A 121 15.94 19.85 14.15
N ASN A 122 15.88 19.87 15.47
CA ASN A 122 14.79 20.47 16.23
C ASN A 122 15.06 21.95 16.57
N LEU A 123 15.70 22.73 15.67
CA LEU A 123 16.20 24.09 15.97
C LEU A 123 15.15 25.01 16.59
N TYR A 124 13.89 24.94 16.15
CA TYR A 124 12.82 25.75 16.72
C TYR A 124 12.62 25.47 18.22
N LEU A 125 12.58 24.20 18.61
CA LEU A 125 12.45 23.78 20.01
C LEU A 125 13.69 24.18 20.82
N ALA A 126 14.88 23.97 20.27
CA ALA A 126 16.12 24.38 20.91
C ALA A 126 16.19 25.91 21.10
N THR A 127 15.73 26.68 20.11
CA THR A 127 15.66 28.15 20.19
C THR A 127 14.68 28.62 21.25
N ASN A 128 13.50 27.97 21.36
CA ASN A 128 12.53 28.27 22.40
C ASN A 128 13.12 28.04 23.80
N ARG A 129 13.83 26.92 23.99
CA ARG A 129 14.51 26.60 25.24
C ARG A 129 15.66 27.56 25.56
N ALA A 130 16.46 27.93 24.57
CA ALA A 130 17.53 28.92 24.74
C ALA A 130 16.99 30.26 25.24
N LYS A 131 15.88 30.74 24.65
CA LYS A 131 15.17 31.95 25.11
C LYS A 131 14.70 31.83 26.55
N ALA A 132 14.13 30.68 26.94
CA ALA A 132 13.67 30.45 28.32
C ALA A 132 14.82 30.45 29.34
N LEU A 133 16.02 30.04 28.92
CA LEU A 133 17.23 30.03 29.73
C LEU A 133 18.00 31.37 29.70
N GLY A 134 17.58 32.33 28.87
CA GLY A 134 18.28 33.60 28.69
C GLY A 134 19.66 33.47 28.03
N ILE A 135 19.91 32.39 27.29
CA ILE A 135 21.18 32.11 26.61
C ILE A 135 20.96 31.98 25.09
N SER A 136 22.05 32.06 24.32
CA SER A 136 22.02 31.71 22.90
C SER A 136 21.95 30.19 22.68
N VAL A 137 21.49 29.76 21.50
CA VAL A 137 21.49 28.35 21.11
C VAL A 137 22.92 27.79 21.12
N GLN A 138 23.90 28.58 20.69
CA GLN A 138 25.32 28.21 20.65
C GLN A 138 25.88 27.98 22.04
N GLU A 139 25.63 28.89 22.99
CA GLU A 139 26.06 28.71 24.40
C GLU A 139 25.43 27.47 25.02
N GLY A 140 24.13 27.29 24.81
CA GLY A 140 23.41 26.13 25.33
C GLY A 140 23.85 24.80 24.71
N THR A 141 24.26 24.81 23.45
CA THR A 141 24.80 23.63 22.77
C THR A 141 26.23 23.32 23.26
N GLY A 142 27.05 24.36 23.47
CA GLY A 142 28.45 24.26 23.88
C GLY A 142 28.69 23.73 25.30
N LYS A 143 27.67 23.71 26.17
CA LYS A 143 27.78 23.23 27.57
C LYS A 143 26.90 22.00 27.83
N GLY A 144 27.21 20.87 27.19
CA GLY A 144 26.45 19.62 27.43
C GLY A 144 25.05 19.61 26.80
N ASN A 145 24.81 20.48 25.82
CA ASN A 145 23.54 20.57 25.07
C ASN A 145 22.31 20.84 25.95
N GLU A 146 22.41 21.81 26.86
CA GLU A 146 21.32 22.23 27.75
C GLU A 146 20.06 22.66 27.00
N VAL A 147 20.19 23.13 25.75
CA VAL A 147 19.06 23.51 24.88
C VAL A 147 18.47 22.33 24.10
N GLY A 148 19.11 21.17 24.14
CA GLY A 148 18.63 19.95 23.50
C GLY A 148 18.60 20.01 21.97
N LEU A 149 19.51 20.76 21.35
CA LEU A 149 19.62 20.79 19.88
C LEU A 149 20.11 19.41 19.41
N MET A 150 19.31 18.76 18.58
CA MET A 150 19.55 17.41 18.13
C MET A 150 19.46 17.36 16.60
N PRO A 151 20.60 17.15 15.91
CA PRO A 151 20.57 16.84 14.50
C PRO A 151 20.08 15.41 14.28
N PHE A 152 19.33 15.21 13.22
CA PHE A 152 18.92 13.91 12.72
C PHE A 152 19.05 13.87 11.20
N GLN A 153 19.34 12.68 10.69
CA GLN A 153 19.57 12.45 9.27
C GLN A 153 18.67 11.33 8.81
N TYR A 154 18.07 11.50 7.64
CA TYR A 154 17.29 10.43 7.02
C TYR A 154 17.47 10.42 5.51
N GLU A 155 17.43 9.24 4.93
CA GLU A 155 17.29 9.09 3.48
C GLU A 155 15.87 9.43 3.06
N TYR A 156 15.73 10.20 1.99
CA TYR A 156 14.42 10.49 1.42
C TYR A 156 14.29 9.88 0.03
N ASP A 157 13.15 9.25 -0.22
CA ASP A 157 12.80 8.80 -1.56
C ASP A 157 11.28 8.89 -1.76
N LYS A 158 10.90 9.66 -2.77
CA LYS A 158 9.58 9.72 -3.35
C LYS A 158 9.73 9.59 -4.86
N SER A 159 9.23 8.49 -5.40
CA SER A 159 9.49 8.07 -6.77
C SER A 159 8.34 7.20 -7.28
N LEU A 160 8.29 7.00 -8.59
CA LEU A 160 7.36 6.06 -9.21
C LEU A 160 7.63 4.65 -8.70
N LYS A 161 6.60 4.00 -8.15
CA LYS A 161 6.65 2.62 -7.67
C LYS A 161 5.56 1.80 -8.33
N VAL A 162 5.87 0.53 -8.57
CA VAL A 162 4.91 -0.46 -9.08
C VAL A 162 4.58 -1.44 -7.98
N TYR A 163 3.28 -1.70 -7.76
CA TYR A 163 2.81 -2.81 -6.95
C TYR A 163 1.59 -3.48 -7.57
N SER A 164 1.33 -4.72 -7.18
CA SER A 164 0.13 -5.45 -7.57
C SER A 164 -0.71 -5.78 -6.34
N MET A 165 -2.02 -5.71 -6.50
CA MET A 165 -3.00 -6.19 -5.52
C MET A 165 -3.84 -7.29 -6.16
N THR A 166 -4.08 -8.38 -5.43
CA THR A 166 -5.02 -9.43 -5.85
C THR A 166 -5.93 -9.81 -4.70
N ILE A 167 -7.24 -9.75 -4.91
CA ILE A 167 -8.28 -10.12 -3.96
C ILE A 167 -8.88 -11.46 -4.38
N ASP A 168 -8.89 -12.43 -3.45
CA ASP A 168 -9.62 -13.68 -3.62
C ASP A 168 -11.07 -13.46 -3.19
N LEU A 169 -11.95 -13.25 -4.18
CA LEU A 169 -13.37 -12.95 -3.96
C LEU A 169 -14.10 -14.11 -3.27
N THR A 170 -13.56 -15.33 -3.35
CA THR A 170 -14.14 -16.51 -2.70
C THR A 170 -13.78 -16.63 -1.23
N MET A 171 -12.85 -15.81 -0.72
CA MET A 171 -12.43 -15.82 0.70
C MET A 171 -13.05 -14.68 1.52
N ILE A 172 -13.55 -13.64 0.87
CA ILE A 172 -14.13 -12.46 1.55
C ILE A 172 -15.33 -12.89 2.37
N GLY A 173 -15.36 -12.47 3.64
CA GLY A 173 -16.43 -12.76 4.58
C GLY A 173 -16.54 -14.23 4.96
N LYS A 174 -15.47 -15.02 4.80
CA LYS A 174 -15.44 -16.44 5.16
C LYS A 174 -14.32 -16.74 6.15
N ASP A 175 -14.60 -17.61 7.10
CA ASP A 175 -13.59 -18.16 8.01
C ASP A 175 -13.80 -19.66 8.19
N SER A 176 -12.91 -20.48 7.62
CA SER A 176 -13.01 -21.94 7.68
C SER A 176 -12.54 -22.53 9.00
N ASN A 177 -11.98 -21.72 9.91
CA ASN A 177 -11.54 -22.18 11.22
C ASN A 177 -12.72 -22.30 12.21
N PHE A 178 -13.87 -21.70 11.90
CA PHE A 178 -15.03 -21.62 12.76
C PHE A 178 -16.29 -22.02 12.01
N ASP A 179 -17.24 -22.64 12.69
CA ASP A 179 -18.55 -22.97 12.11
C ASP A 179 -19.47 -21.73 12.15
N THR A 180 -19.05 -20.68 11.44
CA THR A 180 -19.77 -19.41 11.32
C THR A 180 -20.32 -19.24 9.91
N GLU A 181 -21.56 -18.76 9.81
CA GLU A 181 -22.14 -18.41 8.52
C GLU A 181 -21.31 -17.33 7.83
N GLU A 182 -21.16 -17.45 6.51
CA GLU A 182 -20.44 -16.45 5.74
C GLU A 182 -21.16 -15.09 5.77
N ALA A 183 -20.40 -14.00 5.63
CA ALA A 183 -21.00 -12.68 5.48
C ALA A 183 -21.96 -12.61 4.27
N LEU A 184 -23.00 -11.79 4.40
CA LEU A 184 -23.94 -11.49 3.32
C LEU A 184 -23.20 -10.96 2.08
N ASN A 185 -23.77 -11.21 0.90
CA ASN A 185 -23.18 -10.80 -0.37
C ASN A 185 -22.96 -9.29 -0.46
N GLU A 186 -23.88 -8.49 0.09
CA GLU A 186 -23.76 -7.03 0.16
C GLU A 186 -22.59 -6.60 1.03
N GLU A 187 -22.34 -7.30 2.15
CA GLU A 187 -21.21 -7.03 3.03
C GLU A 187 -19.89 -7.46 2.39
N LYS A 188 -19.86 -8.60 1.70
CA LYS A 188 -18.69 -9.04 0.92
C LYS A 188 -18.33 -8.02 -0.16
N ALA A 189 -19.32 -7.54 -0.92
CA ALA A 189 -19.13 -6.51 -1.94
C ALA A 189 -18.60 -5.21 -1.32
N LYS A 190 -19.19 -4.75 -0.20
CA LYS A 190 -18.73 -3.56 0.52
C LYS A 190 -17.26 -3.66 0.93
N ARG A 191 -16.84 -4.79 1.51
CA ARG A 191 -15.42 -4.99 1.92
C ARG A 191 -14.46 -4.86 0.73
N VAL A 192 -14.79 -5.49 -0.39
CA VAL A 192 -13.96 -5.40 -1.61
C VAL A 192 -13.94 -3.98 -2.16
N ILE A 193 -15.10 -3.31 -2.19
CA ILE A 193 -15.22 -1.91 -2.62
C ILE A 193 -14.39 -0.98 -1.74
N SER A 194 -14.48 -1.09 -0.42
CA SER A 194 -13.67 -0.30 0.51
C SER A 194 -12.16 -0.48 0.30
N LEU A 195 -11.72 -1.70 -0.04
CA LEU A 195 -10.30 -1.94 -0.37
C LEU A 195 -9.88 -1.26 -1.67
N ILE A 196 -10.69 -1.30 -2.73
CA ILE A 196 -10.36 -0.64 -4.00
C ILE A 196 -10.52 0.89 -3.92
N ASP A 197 -11.44 1.41 -3.11
CA ASP A 197 -11.61 2.85 -2.82
C ASP A 197 -10.38 3.41 -2.11
N ALA A 198 -9.82 2.65 -1.16
CA ALA A 198 -8.59 3.00 -0.48
C ALA A 198 -7.37 2.97 -1.43
N VAL A 199 -7.38 2.12 -2.46
CA VAL A 199 -6.34 2.12 -3.50
C VAL A 199 -6.48 3.33 -4.43
N GLU A 200 -7.70 3.65 -4.89
CA GLU A 200 -7.96 4.80 -5.75
C GLU A 200 -7.51 6.11 -5.10
N ASN A 201 -7.81 6.29 -3.82
CA ASN A 201 -7.59 7.55 -3.10
C ASN A 201 -6.39 7.50 -2.14
N LEU A 202 -5.45 6.57 -2.35
CA LEU A 202 -4.44 6.22 -1.35
C LEU A 202 -3.64 7.44 -0.91
N SER A 203 -3.69 7.72 0.39
CA SER A 203 -2.93 8.79 1.04
C SER A 203 -1.98 8.19 2.07
N LEU A 204 -0.74 8.67 2.10
CA LEU A 204 0.29 8.11 2.95
C LEU A 204 0.84 9.19 3.86
N VAL A 205 0.74 8.98 5.18
CA VAL A 205 1.44 9.81 6.15
C VAL A 205 2.78 9.16 6.48
N VAL A 206 3.88 9.81 6.10
CA VAL A 206 5.24 9.31 6.32
C VAL A 206 6.08 10.39 6.97
N ARG A 207 6.48 10.16 8.24
CA ARG A 207 7.27 11.12 9.04
C ARG A 207 6.69 12.55 9.04
N GLY A 208 5.37 12.67 9.12
CA GLY A 208 4.66 13.95 9.12
C GLY A 208 4.43 14.57 7.74
N ASN A 209 4.95 13.97 6.67
CA ASN A 209 4.60 14.34 5.30
C ASN A 209 3.31 13.62 4.88
N LEU A 210 2.37 14.33 4.27
CA LEU A 210 1.16 13.78 3.68
C LEU A 210 1.36 13.65 2.17
N ASP A 211 1.45 12.42 1.69
CA ASP A 211 1.67 12.12 0.28
C ASP A 211 0.40 11.60 -0.40
N ASN A 212 0.09 12.18 -1.57
CA ASN A 212 -0.85 11.58 -2.50
C ASN A 212 -0.16 10.42 -3.24
N ALA A 213 -0.70 9.21 -3.08
CA ALA A 213 -0.25 7.97 -3.70
C ALA A 213 -1.33 7.35 -4.59
N GLU A 214 -2.23 8.17 -5.12
CA GLU A 214 -3.24 7.75 -6.09
C GLU A 214 -2.60 7.09 -7.33
N PRO A 215 -3.32 6.19 -8.02
CA PRO A 215 -2.83 5.57 -9.24
C PRO A 215 -2.60 6.60 -10.34
N LEU A 216 -1.38 6.63 -10.89
CA LEU A 216 -1.09 7.35 -12.14
C LEU A 216 -1.38 6.48 -13.36
N PHE A 217 -1.16 5.18 -13.21
CA PHE A 217 -1.56 4.14 -14.15
C PHE A 217 -2.06 2.93 -13.36
N VAL A 218 -3.16 2.33 -13.79
CA VAL A 218 -3.68 1.09 -13.23
C VAL A 218 -4.17 0.18 -14.34
N VAL A 219 -3.87 -1.10 -14.23
CA VAL A 219 -4.42 -2.14 -15.12
C VAL A 219 -4.97 -3.28 -14.28
N GLY A 220 -6.16 -3.76 -14.63
CA GLY A 220 -6.80 -4.78 -13.82
C GLY A 220 -8.27 -5.03 -14.13
N GLY A 221 -8.88 -5.84 -13.26
CA GLY A 221 -10.24 -6.35 -13.44
C GLY A 221 -10.47 -7.71 -12.78
N LEU A 222 -11.64 -8.27 -13.02
CA LEU A 222 -11.98 -9.64 -12.63
C LEU A 222 -11.16 -10.66 -13.44
N SER A 223 -10.58 -11.62 -12.73
CA SER A 223 -9.62 -12.60 -13.24
C SER A 223 -10.00 -14.02 -12.83
N GLU A 224 -9.79 -14.97 -13.74
CA GLU A 224 -9.84 -16.41 -13.44
C GLU A 224 -8.63 -16.89 -12.62
N ARG A 225 -7.53 -16.11 -12.61
CA ARG A 225 -6.27 -16.45 -11.94
C ARG A 225 -6.12 -15.68 -10.64
N LYS A 226 -6.00 -16.43 -9.54
CA LYS A 226 -5.71 -15.95 -8.18
C LYS A 226 -4.22 -15.61 -7.99
N THR A 227 -3.68 -14.70 -8.80
CA THR A 227 -2.28 -14.24 -8.73
C THR A 227 -2.16 -12.79 -9.18
N HIS A 228 -0.99 -12.17 -9.00
CA HIS A 228 -0.70 -10.83 -9.51
C HIS A 228 -0.54 -10.86 -11.03
N TYR A 229 -1.67 -10.78 -11.75
CA TYR A 229 -1.72 -11.16 -13.16
C TYR A 229 -0.82 -10.30 -14.06
N PHE A 230 -0.65 -9.02 -13.71
CA PHE A 230 0.11 -8.04 -14.48
C PHE A 230 1.52 -7.74 -13.94
N GLU A 231 1.92 -8.32 -12.81
CA GLU A 231 3.19 -8.03 -12.11
C GLU A 231 4.40 -8.10 -13.04
N ASN A 232 4.47 -9.12 -13.90
CA ASN A 232 5.63 -9.34 -14.78
C ASN A 232 5.61 -8.53 -16.08
N VAL A 233 4.50 -7.86 -16.42
CA VAL A 233 4.35 -7.16 -17.71
C VAL A 233 4.28 -5.64 -17.56
N VAL A 234 3.89 -5.12 -16.40
CA VAL A 234 3.91 -3.68 -16.12
C VAL A 234 5.31 -3.29 -15.66
N ASN A 235 6.03 -2.56 -16.53
CA ASN A 235 7.37 -2.08 -16.23
C ASN A 235 7.46 -0.61 -16.66
N VAL A 236 8.12 0.20 -15.83
CA VAL A 236 8.43 1.59 -16.13
C VAL A 236 9.94 1.75 -16.10
N LYS A 237 10.49 2.50 -17.05
CA LYS A 237 11.92 2.79 -17.13
C LYS A 237 12.11 4.23 -17.57
N ALA A 238 12.87 5.02 -16.81
CA ALA A 238 13.10 6.43 -17.12
C ALA A 238 11.79 7.17 -17.43
N ASN A 239 10.82 7.08 -16.50
CA ASN A 239 9.48 7.68 -16.61
C ASN A 239 8.66 7.26 -17.85
N LYS A 240 9.01 6.18 -18.55
CA LYS A 240 8.21 5.63 -19.66
C LYS A 240 7.61 4.29 -19.29
N LEU A 241 6.30 4.15 -19.48
CA LEU A 241 5.64 2.85 -19.39
C LEU A 241 6.05 1.99 -20.59
N ILE A 242 6.58 0.80 -20.34
CA ILE A 242 6.95 -0.13 -21.42
C ILE A 242 5.68 -0.84 -21.91
N ILE A 243 5.23 -0.49 -23.13
CA ILE A 243 4.05 -1.07 -23.76
C ILE A 243 4.46 -2.30 -24.59
N SER A 244 4.62 -3.44 -23.92
CA SER A 244 4.96 -4.72 -24.56
C SER A 244 3.74 -5.38 -25.24
N ASP A 245 4.01 -6.33 -26.14
CA ASP A 245 2.96 -7.17 -26.73
C ASP A 245 2.24 -8.00 -25.66
N ASP A 246 2.97 -8.58 -24.71
CA ASP A 246 2.39 -9.32 -23.58
C ASP A 246 1.44 -8.48 -22.72
N LEU A 247 1.75 -7.19 -22.51
CA LEU A 247 0.86 -6.29 -21.77
C LEU A 247 -0.45 -6.08 -22.54
N LYS A 248 -0.36 -5.77 -23.84
CA LYS A 248 -1.54 -5.61 -24.71
C LYS A 248 -2.38 -6.89 -24.77
N ASP A 249 -1.74 -8.03 -24.94
CA ASP A 249 -2.40 -9.34 -25.01
C ASP A 249 -3.13 -9.69 -23.72
N LYS A 250 -2.55 -9.35 -22.56
CA LYS A 250 -3.23 -9.52 -21.28
C LYS A 250 -4.40 -8.57 -21.13
N ILE A 251 -4.28 -7.30 -21.53
CA ILE A 251 -5.39 -6.33 -21.49
C ILE A 251 -6.55 -6.81 -22.36
N ASN A 252 -6.26 -7.29 -23.56
CA ASN A 252 -7.25 -7.80 -24.53
C ASN A 252 -8.06 -9.02 -24.04
N LYS A 253 -7.67 -9.64 -22.91
CA LYS A 253 -8.43 -10.72 -22.26
C LYS A 253 -9.58 -10.21 -21.37
N GLY A 254 -10.04 -8.98 -21.61
CA GLY A 254 -11.17 -8.37 -20.92
C GLY A 254 -10.79 -7.66 -19.63
N PHE A 255 -9.60 -7.07 -19.58
CA PHE A 255 -9.17 -6.18 -18.51
C PHE A 255 -9.17 -4.73 -19.00
N ARG A 256 -9.19 -3.79 -18.06
CA ARG A 256 -9.24 -2.35 -18.36
C ARG A 256 -7.96 -1.66 -17.89
N VAL A 257 -7.73 -0.47 -18.43
CA VAL A 257 -6.62 0.41 -18.05
C VAL A 257 -7.20 1.76 -17.63
N GLY A 258 -6.86 2.20 -16.42
CA GLY A 258 -7.07 3.56 -15.94
C GLY A 258 -5.77 4.35 -16.05
N PHE A 259 -5.84 5.59 -16.51
CA PHE A 259 -4.67 6.46 -16.67
C PHE A 259 -4.96 7.90 -16.25
N LEU A 260 -4.08 8.46 -15.41
CA LEU A 260 -4.12 9.86 -15.01
C LEU A 260 -3.14 10.65 -15.89
N LYS A 261 -3.69 11.52 -16.74
CA LYS A 261 -2.88 12.44 -17.55
C LYS A 261 -2.37 13.57 -16.66
N GLY A 262 -1.05 13.66 -16.51
CA GLY A 262 -0.44 14.61 -15.58
C GLY A 262 0.99 14.98 -15.95
N MET A 263 1.44 14.65 -17.16
CA MET A 263 2.81 14.82 -17.64
C MET A 263 3.86 14.08 -16.79
N THR A 264 3.45 13.07 -16.02
CA THR A 264 4.38 12.28 -15.21
C THR A 264 5.09 11.22 -16.05
N PHE A 265 4.39 10.61 -17.01
CA PHE A 265 5.01 9.71 -17.96
C PHE A 265 5.49 10.47 -19.19
N GLU A 266 6.69 10.18 -19.68
CA GLU A 266 7.20 10.84 -20.89
C GLU A 266 6.50 10.34 -22.18
N ASN A 267 5.89 9.15 -22.14
CA ASN A 267 5.22 8.54 -23.29
C ASN A 267 3.68 8.52 -23.19
N GLU A 268 3.05 9.54 -22.58
CA GLU A 268 1.59 9.59 -22.42
C GLU A 268 0.82 9.41 -23.74
N SER A 269 1.28 10.05 -24.83
CA SER A 269 0.63 9.92 -26.14
C SER A 269 0.62 8.47 -26.63
N GLU A 270 1.71 7.74 -26.40
CA GLU A 270 1.83 6.33 -26.77
C GLU A 270 0.91 5.45 -25.92
N ILE A 271 0.82 5.74 -24.60
CA ILE A 271 -0.10 5.06 -23.68
C ILE A 271 -1.54 5.24 -24.16
N VAL A 272 -1.93 6.47 -24.49
CA VAL A 272 -3.29 6.79 -24.96
C VAL A 272 -3.61 6.09 -26.27
N GLU A 273 -2.69 6.14 -27.24
CA GLU A 273 -2.88 5.55 -28.56
C GLU A 273 -2.99 4.01 -28.50
N LYS A 274 -2.06 3.36 -27.79
CA LYS A 274 -1.92 1.91 -27.82
C LYS A 274 -2.79 1.17 -26.81
N LEU A 275 -2.99 1.75 -25.61
CA LEU A 275 -3.75 1.09 -24.53
C LEU A 275 -5.18 1.59 -24.40
N LYS A 276 -5.52 2.72 -25.03
CA LYS A 276 -6.87 3.34 -25.01
C LYS A 276 -7.46 3.39 -23.59
N PRO A 277 -6.74 3.98 -22.62
CA PRO A 277 -7.17 3.98 -21.23
C PRO A 277 -8.40 4.87 -21.03
N ILE A 278 -9.18 4.54 -20.00
CA ILE A 278 -10.19 5.42 -19.41
C ILE A 278 -9.58 6.23 -18.27
N SER A 279 -10.32 7.17 -17.69
CA SER A 279 -9.83 7.88 -16.50
C SER A 279 -9.66 6.91 -15.32
N VAL A 280 -8.82 7.27 -14.36
CA VAL A 280 -8.64 6.45 -13.15
C VAL A 280 -9.97 6.33 -12.38
N SER A 281 -10.74 7.42 -12.26
CA SER A 281 -12.07 7.40 -11.63
C SER A 281 -13.01 6.41 -12.33
N ASP A 282 -13.15 6.52 -13.66
CA ASP A 282 -14.04 5.63 -14.43
C ASP A 282 -13.62 4.16 -14.28
N PHE A 283 -12.30 3.91 -14.24
CA PHE A 283 -11.77 2.56 -14.05
C PHE A 283 -12.23 1.94 -12.72
N PHE A 284 -12.19 2.69 -11.62
CA PHE A 284 -12.65 2.20 -10.33
C PHE A 284 -14.18 2.15 -10.24
N ASP A 285 -14.92 3.05 -10.89
CA ASP A 285 -16.39 2.99 -10.96
C ASP A 285 -16.86 1.71 -11.67
N ASP A 286 -16.20 1.34 -12.77
CA ASP A 286 -16.45 0.08 -13.45
C ASP A 286 -16.10 -1.13 -12.55
N LEU A 287 -15.01 -1.07 -11.79
CA LEU A 287 -14.64 -2.16 -10.86
C LEU A 287 -15.67 -2.33 -9.74
N ARG A 288 -16.18 -1.24 -9.17
CA ARG A 288 -17.25 -1.29 -8.16
C ARG A 288 -18.47 -1.99 -8.72
N SER A 289 -18.83 -1.67 -9.96
CA SER A 289 -19.96 -2.28 -10.67
C SER A 289 -19.72 -3.78 -10.93
N ASP A 290 -18.51 -4.16 -11.34
CA ASP A 290 -18.13 -5.57 -11.53
C ASP A 290 -18.18 -6.37 -10.23
N VAL A 291 -17.74 -5.78 -9.11
CA VAL A 291 -17.77 -6.43 -7.78
C VAL A 291 -19.20 -6.64 -7.31
N LYS A 292 -20.06 -5.63 -7.46
CA LYS A 292 -21.50 -5.72 -7.16
C LYS A 292 -22.17 -6.82 -7.97
N ALA A 293 -21.93 -6.83 -9.28
CA ALA A 293 -22.43 -7.87 -10.18
C ALA A 293 -21.92 -9.27 -9.80
N TYR A 294 -20.65 -9.41 -9.39
CA TYR A 294 -20.09 -10.70 -8.96
C TYR A 294 -20.81 -11.29 -7.73
N TYR A 295 -21.12 -10.45 -6.73
CA TYR A 295 -21.85 -10.87 -5.53
C TYR A 295 -23.38 -10.85 -5.71
N GLY A 296 -23.89 -10.35 -6.84
CA GLY A 296 -25.33 -10.29 -7.14
C GLY A 296 -26.10 -9.24 -6.34
N CYS A 297 -25.46 -8.09 -6.08
CA CYS A 297 -26.03 -6.96 -5.32
C CYS A 297 -25.92 -5.63 -6.07
#